data_AF-A0AAV1MA69-F1
#
_entry.id   AF-A0AAV1MA69-F1
#
_cell.length_a   1.000
_cell.length_b   1.000
_cell.length_c   1.000
_cell.angle_alpha   90.00
_cell.angle_beta   90.00
_cell.angle_gamma   90.00
#
_symmetry.space_group_name_H-M   'P 1'
#
loop_
_entity.id
_entity.type
_entity.pdbx_description
1 polymer ?
#
loop_
_entity_poly.entity_id
_entity_poly.type
_entity_poly.pdbx_seq_one_letter_code
_entity_poly.pdbx_strand_id
1 'polypeptide(L)'
;MAESKNHTNHNQNRKAHQNGIKKPKEFRHESTLGMDPKFFFFYRIGKKDLRFSTLTIRNTAALSCYFTLVLVFLRNQWFCKKGNLKPVKQLTRAAEKKAAREAKA
;
A
#
# COMPACT_ATOMS: atom_id res chain seq x y z
N MET A 1 35.52 -6.51 -45.93
CA MET A 1 34.70 -7.09 -44.85
C MET A 1 33.25 -6.93 -45.22
N ALA A 2 32.48 -8.00 -45.14
CA ALA A 2 31.05 -7.94 -45.41
C ALA A 2 30.32 -7.45 -44.15
N GLU A 3 29.51 -6.40 -44.27
CA GLU A 3 28.77 -5.83 -43.14
C GLU A 3 27.64 -6.75 -42.70
N SER A 4 27.34 -6.76 -41.40
CA SER A 4 26.25 -7.54 -40.80
C SER A 4 25.29 -6.62 -40.05
N LYS A 5 24.08 -7.12 -39.73
CA LYS A 5 23.06 -6.32 -39.05
C LYS A 5 23.36 -6.24 -37.55
N ASN A 6 23.47 -5.01 -37.03
CA ASN A 6 23.90 -4.75 -35.65
C ASN A 6 22.81 -5.00 -34.57
N HIS A 7 21.52 -4.90 -34.92
CA HIS A 7 20.41 -5.12 -33.96
C HIS A 7 19.08 -5.48 -34.66
N THR A 8 18.22 -6.28 -34.01
CA THR A 8 16.87 -6.58 -34.49
C THR A 8 15.89 -7.00 -33.38
N ASN A 9 14.67 -6.46 -33.42
CA ASN A 9 13.54 -6.83 -32.55
C ASN A 9 12.42 -7.59 -33.31
N HIS A 10 12.69 -8.06 -34.53
CA HIS A 10 11.64 -8.55 -35.43
C HIS A 10 10.84 -9.75 -34.88
N ASN A 11 11.49 -10.66 -34.17
CA ASN A 11 10.85 -11.90 -33.67
C ASN A 11 10.59 -11.89 -32.16
N GLN A 12 10.93 -10.83 -31.42
CA GLN A 12 10.80 -10.88 -29.96
C GLN A 12 9.33 -10.85 -29.55
N ASN A 13 8.52 -10.07 -30.24
CA ASN A 13 7.09 -9.96 -29.92
C ASN A 13 6.35 -11.29 -30.14
N ARG A 14 6.65 -11.97 -31.26
CA ARG A 14 6.09 -13.30 -31.55
C ARG A 14 6.47 -14.32 -30.48
N LYS A 15 7.73 -14.33 -30.03
CA LYS A 15 8.19 -15.20 -28.93
C LYS A 15 7.51 -14.88 -27.60
N ALA A 16 7.36 -13.59 -27.27
CA ALA A 16 6.69 -13.17 -26.04
C ALA A 16 5.21 -13.60 -26.02
N HIS A 17 4.53 -13.54 -27.16
CA HIS A 17 3.13 -13.94 -27.29
C HIS A 17 2.91 -15.46 -27.42
N GLN A 18 3.90 -16.25 -27.87
CA GLN A 18 3.78 -17.72 -27.94
C GLN A 18 3.41 -18.34 -26.59
N ASN A 19 4.04 -17.88 -25.49
CA ASN A 19 3.72 -18.33 -24.13
C ASN A 19 2.61 -17.47 -23.47
N GLY A 20 2.25 -16.37 -24.11
CA GLY A 20 1.34 -15.34 -23.60
C GLY A 20 1.96 -14.47 -22.51
N ILE A 21 1.81 -13.16 -22.64
CA ILE A 21 2.24 -12.19 -21.61
C ILE A 21 1.22 -12.23 -20.47
N LYS A 22 1.53 -12.97 -19.40
CA LYS A 22 0.65 -13.10 -18.23
C LYS A 22 0.80 -11.89 -17.30
N LYS A 23 -0.32 -11.40 -16.77
CA LYS A 23 -0.32 -10.41 -15.68
C LYS A 23 0.22 -11.06 -14.39
N PRO A 24 0.86 -10.28 -13.49
CA PRO A 24 1.24 -10.80 -12.18
C PRO A 24 0.00 -11.28 -11.42
N LYS A 25 0.16 -12.33 -10.63
CA LYS A 25 -0.95 -12.90 -9.86
C LYS A 25 -1.28 -12.01 -8.66
N GLU A 26 -2.53 -11.60 -8.55
CA GLU A 26 -3.04 -10.86 -7.40
C GLU A 26 -3.50 -11.85 -6.32
N PHE A 27 -3.12 -11.61 -5.07
CA PHE A 27 -3.52 -12.41 -3.92
C PHE A 27 -4.38 -11.57 -2.96
N ARG A 28 -5.33 -12.20 -2.25
CA ARG A 28 -6.20 -11.52 -1.27
C ARG A 28 -5.41 -10.82 -0.15
N HIS A 29 -4.26 -11.37 0.21
CA HIS A 29 -3.35 -10.80 1.21
C HIS A 29 -1.95 -10.70 0.62
N GLU A 30 -1.43 -9.47 0.57
CA GLU A 30 -0.07 -9.19 0.10
C GLU A 30 0.97 -9.43 1.20
N SER A 31 2.22 -9.66 0.80
CA SER A 31 3.33 -9.79 1.74
C SER A 31 3.60 -8.47 2.48
N THR A 32 3.99 -8.56 3.75
CA THR A 32 4.36 -7.40 4.59
C THR A 32 5.82 -6.94 4.37
N LEU A 33 6.51 -7.49 3.37
CA LEU A 33 7.90 -7.15 3.05
C LEU A 33 8.00 -5.69 2.59
N GLY A 34 8.99 -4.96 3.11
CA GLY A 34 9.18 -3.54 2.83
C GLY A 34 8.31 -2.59 3.66
N MET A 35 7.54 -3.09 4.65
CA MET A 35 6.93 -2.21 5.64
C MET A 35 7.97 -1.61 6.58
N ASP A 36 7.66 -0.42 7.11
CA ASP A 36 8.48 0.24 8.12
C ASP A 36 8.75 -0.71 9.31
N PRO A 37 10.02 -0.97 9.69
CA PRO A 37 10.36 -1.93 10.73
C PRO A 37 9.71 -1.60 12.08
N LYS A 38 9.57 -0.31 12.42
CA LYS A 38 8.96 0.14 13.67
C LYS A 38 7.46 -0.19 13.67
N PHE A 39 6.76 0.08 12.57
CA PHE A 39 5.36 -0.31 12.40
C PHE A 39 5.17 -1.83 12.44
N PHE A 40 6.01 -2.60 11.75
CA PHE A 40 5.94 -4.06 11.74
C PHE A 40 6.15 -4.65 13.14
N PHE A 41 7.09 -4.09 13.91
CA PHE A 41 7.34 -4.50 15.29
C PHE A 41 6.12 -4.29 16.19
N PHE A 42 5.51 -3.08 16.17
CA PHE A 42 4.30 -2.80 16.94
C PHE A 42 3.11 -3.65 16.52
N TYR A 43 2.92 -3.87 15.20
CA TYR A 43 1.88 -4.76 14.68
C TYR A 43 2.06 -6.20 15.19
N ARG A 44 3.30 -6.70 15.23
CA ARG A 44 3.60 -8.07 15.70
C ARG A 44 3.37 -8.23 17.20
N ILE A 45 3.68 -7.21 18.01
CA ILE A 45 3.39 -7.20 19.45
C ILE A 45 1.88 -7.20 19.68
N GLY A 46 1.13 -6.29 19.05
CA GLY A 46 -0.33 -6.24 19.23
C GLY A 46 -1.05 -7.52 18.81
N LYS A 47 -0.54 -8.24 17.80
CA LYS A 47 -1.01 -9.58 17.42
C LYS A 47 -0.65 -10.68 18.42
N LYS A 48 0.44 -10.53 19.18
CA LYS A 48 0.90 -11.49 20.18
C LYS A 48 0.01 -11.48 21.42
N ASP A 49 -0.44 -10.29 21.83
CA ASP A 49 -1.24 -10.09 23.05
C ASP A 49 -2.72 -10.53 22.90
N LEU A 50 -3.21 -10.64 21.66
CA LEU A 50 -4.54 -11.17 21.32
C LEU A 50 -4.71 -12.68 21.59
N ARG A 51 -3.70 -13.37 22.15
CA ARG A 51 -3.74 -14.80 22.46
C ARG A 51 -4.17 -15.13 23.90
N PHE A 52 -4.33 -14.14 24.77
CA PHE A 52 -4.72 -14.38 26.16
C PHE A 52 -5.90 -13.49 26.55
N SER A 53 -7.07 -14.12 26.70
CA SER A 53 -8.27 -13.66 27.41
C SER A 53 -9.10 -12.52 26.77
N THR A 54 -10.43 -12.65 26.91
CA THR A 54 -11.49 -11.65 26.62
C THR A 54 -12.09 -11.60 25.21
N LEU A 55 -12.57 -12.74 24.69
CA LEU A 55 -13.52 -12.76 23.55
C LEU A 55 -15.00 -12.94 23.95
N THR A 56 -15.33 -12.95 25.24
CA THR A 56 -16.72 -13.14 25.71
C THR A 56 -17.33 -11.98 26.50
N ILE A 57 -16.60 -10.90 26.77
CA ILE A 57 -17.16 -9.74 27.48
C ILE A 57 -16.57 -8.48 26.86
N ARG A 58 -17.40 -7.65 26.20
CA ARG A 58 -17.25 -6.19 25.92
C ARG A 58 -18.07 -5.79 24.68
N ASN A 59 -19.40 -5.96 24.72
CA ASN A 59 -20.27 -5.64 23.59
C ASN A 59 -20.94 -4.25 23.66
N THR A 60 -20.47 -3.30 24.47
CA THR A 60 -21.04 -1.93 24.47
C THR A 60 -20.02 -0.83 24.73
N ALA A 61 -19.18 -0.92 25.77
CA ALA A 61 -18.20 0.13 26.09
C ALA A 61 -16.94 0.14 25.21
N ALA A 62 -16.63 -0.97 24.52
CA ALA A 62 -15.45 -1.06 23.65
C ALA A 62 -15.61 -0.26 22.34
N LEU A 63 -16.84 -0.06 21.84
CA LEU A 63 -17.08 0.58 20.54
C LEU A 63 -16.64 2.05 20.50
N SER A 64 -16.69 2.79 21.62
CA SER A 64 -16.28 4.20 21.68
C SER A 64 -14.76 4.39 21.78
N CYS A 65 -14.06 3.52 22.52
CA CYS A 65 -12.59 3.56 22.65
C CYS A 65 -11.87 2.98 21.41
N TYR A 66 -12.48 2.00 20.73
CA TYR A 66 -11.97 1.49 19.47
C TYR A 66 -12.04 2.53 18.34
N PHE A 67 -13.01 3.45 18.34
CA PHE A 67 -13.16 4.46 17.30
C PHE A 67 -11.95 5.42 17.22
N THR A 68 -11.44 5.89 18.35
CA THR A 68 -10.28 6.81 18.38
C THR A 68 -8.97 6.10 18.07
N LEU A 69 -8.75 4.89 18.60
CA LEU A 69 -7.54 4.10 18.32
C LEU A 69 -7.50 3.60 16.86
N VAL A 70 -8.64 3.20 16.29
CA VAL A 70 -8.73 2.78 14.88
C VAL A 70 -8.49 3.96 13.94
N LEU A 71 -8.99 5.17 14.26
CA LEU A 71 -8.71 6.37 13.46
C LEU A 71 -7.22 6.75 13.47
N VAL A 72 -6.54 6.64 14.60
CA VAL A 72 -5.08 6.88 14.69
C VAL A 72 -4.30 5.81 13.92
N PHE A 73 -4.70 4.53 14.03
CA PHE A 73 -4.11 3.43 13.28
C PHE A 73 -4.30 3.59 11.76
N LEU A 74 -5.51 3.92 11.31
CA LEU A 74 -5.82 4.20 9.90
C LEU A 74 -5.07 5.44 9.39
N ARG A 75 -4.90 6.47 10.22
CA ARG A 75 -4.12 7.67 9.88
C ARG A 75 -2.64 7.32 9.73
N ASN A 76 -2.10 6.47 10.59
CA ASN A 76 -0.72 5.99 10.50
C ASN A 76 -0.53 5.06 9.29
N GLN A 77 -1.50 4.19 9.00
CA GLN A 77 -1.50 3.32 7.82
C GLN A 77 -1.57 4.14 6.52
N TRP A 78 -2.37 5.22 6.50
CA TRP A 78 -2.45 6.17 5.39
C TRP A 78 -1.15 6.96 5.23
N PHE A 79 -0.48 7.34 6.32
CA PHE A 79 0.81 8.03 6.28
C PHE A 79 1.91 7.14 5.69
N CYS A 80 1.99 5.88 6.13
CA CYS A 80 2.91 4.88 5.58
C CYS A 80 2.63 4.58 4.09
N LYS A 81 1.35 4.60 3.64
CA LYS A 81 0.99 4.43 2.22
C LYS A 81 1.16 5.71 1.38
N LYS A 82 1.19 6.90 2.01
CA LYS A 82 1.32 8.20 1.34
C LYS A 82 2.70 8.40 0.69
N GLY A 83 3.73 7.73 1.22
CA GLY A 83 5.11 7.78 0.73
C GLY A 83 5.31 7.22 -0.69
N ASN A 84 4.28 6.63 -1.31
CA ASN A 84 4.37 5.98 -2.62
C ASN A 84 3.84 6.80 -3.81
N LEU A 85 3.47 8.08 -3.63
CA LEU A 85 2.98 8.93 -4.73
C LEU A 85 4.13 9.68 -5.40
N LYS A 86 4.22 9.60 -6.74
CA LYS A 86 5.20 10.38 -7.54
C LYS A 86 5.08 11.89 -7.25
N PRO A 87 6.18 12.66 -7.24
CA PRO A 87 6.21 14.08 -6.81
C PRO A 87 5.15 14.98 -7.46
N VAL A 88 4.88 14.79 -8.76
CA VAL A 88 3.84 15.54 -9.49
C VAL A 88 2.45 15.36 -8.88
N LYS A 89 2.09 14.13 -8.47
CA LYS A 89 0.81 13.84 -7.83
C LYS A 89 0.73 14.34 -6.38
N GLN A 90 1.88 14.67 -5.77
CA GLN A 90 1.92 15.28 -4.44
C GLN A 90 1.60 16.77 -4.52
N LEU A 91 2.13 17.47 -5.52
CA LEU A 91 1.89 18.89 -5.76
C LEU A 91 0.42 19.18 -6.08
N THR A 92 -0.20 18.37 -6.95
CA THR A 92 -1.62 18.53 -7.30
C THR A 92 -2.54 18.35 -6.08
N ARG A 93 -2.30 17.30 -5.28
CA ARG A 93 -3.05 17.06 -4.04
C ARG A 93 -2.80 18.12 -2.97
N ALA A 94 -1.63 18.76 -2.96
CA ALA A 94 -1.34 19.87 -2.04
C ALA A 94 -2.15 21.12 -2.44
N ALA A 95 -2.22 21.43 -3.73
CA ALA A 95 -3.04 22.51 -4.26
C ALA A 95 -4.54 22.30 -4.00
N GLU A 96 -5.06 21.10 -4.26
CA GLU A 96 -6.45 20.72 -3.97
C GLU A 96 -6.81 20.91 -2.49
N LYS A 97 -5.90 20.53 -1.58
CA LYS A 97 -6.12 20.70 -0.12
C LYS A 97 -6.04 22.13 0.34
N LYS A 98 -5.20 22.94 -0.30
CA LYS A 98 -5.10 24.38 -0.03
C LYS A 98 -6.41 25.07 -0.44
N ALA A 99 -6.88 24.82 -1.66
CA ALA A 99 -8.17 25.32 -2.15
C ALA A 99 -9.35 24.87 -1.28
N ALA A 100 -9.37 23.61 -0.84
CA ALA A 100 -10.44 23.10 0.03
C ALA A 100 -10.41 23.68 1.46
N ARG A 101 -9.27 24.20 1.94
CA ARG A 101 -9.20 24.94 3.21
C ARG A 101 -9.65 26.37 3.04
N GLU A 102 -9.24 27.00 1.95
CA GLU A 102 -9.65 28.37 1.59
C GLU A 102 -11.15 28.47 1.33
N ALA A 103 -11.77 27.46 0.71
CA ALA A 103 -13.21 27.39 0.50
C ALA A 103 -14.02 27.09 1.79
N LYS A 104 -13.34 26.71 2.87
CA LYS A 104 -13.95 26.38 4.17
C LYS A 104 -13.73 27.47 5.21
N ALA A 105 -12.85 28.42 4.91
CA ALA A 105 -12.64 29.67 5.63
C ALA A 105 -13.60 30.72 5.08
#